data_AF-A0A957LL26-F1
#
_entry.id   AF-A0A957LL26-F1
#
_cell.length_a   1.000
_cell.length_b   1.000
_cell.length_c   1.000
_cell.angle_alpha   90.00
_cell.angle_beta   90.00
_cell.angle_gamma   90.00
#
_symmetry.space_group_name_H-M   'P 1'
#
loop_
_entity.id
_entity.type
_entity.pdbx_description
1 polymer ?
#
loop_
_entity_poly.entity_id
_entity_poly.type
_entity_poly.pdbx_seq_one_letter_code
_entity_poly.pdbx_strand_id
1 'polypeptide(L)'
;TVHIMLPKALVAVPLPDEPHTFGFMDGPVVLAGLNAAAPSDRPQRPAHSEKTYPNYRISGIALTGDPAEPGTFLIPDDEREWTYWRGDYRTRGQAKDIRLIPLHEVRDEVYTVYFSVS
;
A
#
# COMPACT_ATOMS: atom_id res chain seq x y z
N THR A 1 38.00 -11.23 -2.62
CA THR A 1 36.77 -10.49 -2.96
C THR A 1 35.62 -11.12 -2.21
N VAL A 2 34.77 -10.34 -1.54
CA VAL A 2 33.58 -10.83 -0.84
C VAL A 2 32.35 -10.37 -1.63
N HIS A 3 31.43 -11.29 -1.89
CA HIS A 3 30.16 -11.02 -2.56
C HIS A 3 29.03 -11.31 -1.57
N ILE A 4 28.14 -10.34 -1.37
CA ILE A 4 26.98 -10.45 -0.47
C ILE A 4 25.72 -10.29 -1.32
N MET A 5 24.77 -11.21 -1.17
CA MET A 5 23.45 -11.14 -1.78
C MET A 5 22.40 -10.90 -0.70
N LEU A 6 21.53 -9.93 -0.92
CA LEU A 6 20.41 -9.63 -0.05
C LEU A 6 19.13 -9.99 -0.80
N PRO A 7 18.45 -11.10 -0.46
CA PRO A 7 17.18 -11.44 -1.09
C PRO A 7 16.12 -10.40 -0.73
N LYS A 8 15.36 -9.96 -1.74
CA LYS A 8 14.15 -9.13 -1.56
C LYS A 8 12.91 -9.99 -1.82
N ALA A 9 11.86 -9.76 -1.06
CA ALA A 9 10.60 -10.47 -1.18
C ALA A 9 9.44 -9.57 -0.78
N LEU A 10 8.28 -9.80 -1.41
CA LEU A 10 7.03 -9.20 -0.96
C LEU A 10 6.60 -9.85 0.36
N VAL A 11 6.30 -9.04 1.37
CA VAL A 11 5.84 -9.50 2.69
C VAL A 11 4.68 -8.63 3.19
N ALA A 12 3.76 -9.24 3.93
CA ALA A 12 2.72 -8.55 4.70
C ALA A 12 3.15 -8.49 6.18
N VAL A 13 3.15 -7.29 6.76
CA VAL A 13 3.58 -7.03 8.13
C VAL A 13 2.40 -6.49 8.93
N PRO A 14 1.98 -7.17 10.02
CA PRO A 14 0.86 -6.72 10.84
C PRO A 14 1.23 -5.45 11.62
N LEU A 15 0.24 -4.59 11.84
CA LEU A 15 0.37 -3.51 12.81
C LEU A 15 0.43 -4.12 14.22
N PRO A 16 1.40 -3.73 15.08
CA PRO A 16 1.60 -4.38 16.38
C PRO A 16 0.37 -4.43 17.27
N ASP A 17 -0.42 -3.35 17.27
CA ASP A 17 -1.61 -3.20 18.13
C ASP A 17 -2.93 -3.56 17.42
N GLU A 18 -2.91 -3.78 16.09
CA GLU A 18 -4.09 -4.13 15.29
C GLU A 18 -3.75 -5.26 14.30
N PRO A 19 -3.77 -6.53 14.74
CA PRO A 19 -3.25 -7.66 13.96
C PRO A 19 -4.04 -8.00 12.69
N HIS A 20 -5.21 -7.40 12.49
CA HIS A 20 -6.00 -7.50 11.24
C HIS A 20 -5.70 -6.36 10.25
N THR A 21 -4.70 -5.55 10.54
CA THR A 21 -4.25 -4.44 9.71
C THR A 21 -2.82 -4.70 9.28
N PHE A 22 -2.55 -4.70 7.98
CA PHE A 22 -1.25 -5.07 7.41
C PHE A 22 -0.69 -3.95 6.52
N GLY A 23 0.63 -3.75 6.63
CA GLY A 23 1.42 -3.03 5.64
C GLY A 23 2.15 -4.02 4.73
N PHE A 24 2.44 -3.61 3.49
CA PHE A 24 3.16 -4.44 2.51
C PHE A 24 4.55 -3.87 2.24
N MET A 25 5.53 -4.75 2.11
CA MET A 25 6.92 -4.37 1.83
C MET A 25 7.53 -5.26 0.75
N ASP A 26 8.38 -4.69 -0.09
CA ASP A 26 9.25 -5.43 -1.01
C ASP A 26 10.71 -5.30 -0.56
N GLY A 27 11.21 -6.32 0.13
CA GLY A 27 12.45 -6.23 0.89
C GLY A 27 12.34 -5.15 1.97
N PRO A 28 13.29 -4.20 2.08
CA PRO A 28 13.23 -3.13 3.08
C PRO A 28 12.26 -2.00 2.70
N VAL A 29 11.67 -2.02 1.50
CA VAL A 29 10.91 -0.91 0.96
C VAL A 29 9.43 -1.07 1.30
N VAL A 30 8.86 -0.10 2.02
CA VAL A 30 7.42 -0.03 2.31
C VAL A 30 6.67 0.40 1.05
N LEU A 31 5.52 -0.25 0.79
CA LEU A 31 4.62 0.07 -0.31
C LEU A 31 3.45 0.94 0.18
N ALA A 32 3.01 1.87 -0.66
CA ALA A 32 1.91 2.78 -0.41
C ALA A 32 0.83 2.63 -1.48
N GLY A 33 -0.40 2.31 -1.06
CA GLY A 33 -1.57 2.26 -1.92
C GLY A 33 -2.06 3.64 -2.29
N LEU A 34 -2.03 3.96 -3.58
CA LEU A 34 -2.43 5.25 -4.12
C LEU A 34 -3.95 5.32 -4.29
N ASN A 35 -4.51 6.50 -4.02
CA ASN A 35 -5.93 6.84 -4.26
C ASN A 35 -6.92 5.81 -3.70
N ALA A 36 -6.48 5.10 -2.66
CA ALA A 36 -7.17 3.95 -2.11
C ALA A 36 -8.58 4.37 -1.63
N ALA A 37 -8.67 5.51 -0.94
CA ALA A 37 -9.93 6.08 -0.42
C ALA A 37 -10.24 7.49 -0.95
N ALA A 38 -9.75 7.88 -2.12
CA ALA A 38 -10.13 9.18 -2.68
C ALA A 38 -11.67 9.22 -2.86
N PRO A 39 -12.40 10.13 -2.20
CA PRO A 39 -13.72 10.49 -2.66
C PRO A 39 -13.57 11.07 -4.08
N SER A 40 -14.53 10.80 -4.97
CA SER A 40 -14.59 11.42 -6.29
C SER A 40 -14.68 12.96 -6.25
N ASP A 41 -14.88 13.54 -5.06
CA ASP A 41 -14.82 14.97 -4.80
C ASP A 41 -13.64 15.31 -3.90
N ARG A 42 -12.77 16.21 -4.37
CA ARG A 42 -11.72 16.81 -3.53
C ARG A 42 -12.39 17.44 -2.31
N PRO A 43 -11.94 17.18 -1.07
CA PRO A 43 -12.43 17.96 0.05
C PRO A 43 -11.97 19.41 -0.13
N GLN A 44 -12.92 20.33 -0.34
CA GLN A 44 -12.70 21.76 -0.09
C GLN A 44 -12.15 21.86 1.33
N ARG A 45 -10.91 22.34 1.45
CA ARG A 45 -10.24 22.60 2.73
C ARG A 45 -11.23 23.35 3.65
N PRO A 46 -11.75 22.74 4.73
CA PRO A 46 -12.70 23.45 5.57
C PRO A 46 -11.92 24.52 6.33
N ALA A 47 -12.30 25.78 6.09
CA ALA A 47 -11.85 26.88 6.90
C ALA A 47 -12.39 26.65 8.32
N HIS A 48 -11.47 26.51 9.28
CA HIS A 48 -11.78 26.54 10.71
C HIS A 48 -12.61 25.36 11.24
N SER A 49 -11.98 24.23 11.54
CA SER A 49 -12.58 23.25 12.45
C SER A 49 -11.52 22.52 13.27
N GLU A 50 -11.43 22.91 14.54
CA GLU A 50 -10.93 22.05 15.61
C GLU A 50 -11.78 20.78 15.64
N LYS A 51 -11.36 19.74 14.93
CA LYS A 51 -11.82 18.35 15.12
C LYS A 51 -10.79 17.41 14.51
N THR A 52 -9.93 16.90 15.39
CA THR A 52 -9.13 15.68 15.32
C THR A 52 -9.33 14.86 14.04
N TYR A 53 -8.39 14.97 13.09
CA TYR A 53 -8.15 13.86 12.17
C TYR A 53 -7.56 12.72 13.02
N PRO A 54 -8.21 11.56 13.20
CA PRO A 54 -7.50 10.41 13.70
C PRO A 54 -6.43 10.09 12.67
N ASN A 55 -5.18 10.30 13.05
CA ASN A 55 -4.03 10.08 12.19
C ASN A 55 -4.07 8.62 11.69
N TYR A 56 -4.31 8.44 10.39
CA TYR A 56 -4.04 7.23 9.59
C TYR A 56 -5.09 6.12 9.46
N ARG A 57 -6.30 6.20 10.04
CA ARG A 57 -7.35 5.21 9.68
C ARG A 57 -8.08 5.65 8.42
N ILE A 58 -7.53 5.32 7.26
CA ILE A 58 -8.32 5.23 6.02
C ILE A 58 -9.25 4.01 6.18
N SER A 59 -10.32 4.19 6.96
CA SER A 59 -11.37 3.18 7.12
C SER A 59 -12.11 3.04 5.78
N GLY A 60 -12.36 1.80 5.36
CA GLY A 60 -13.20 1.50 4.18
C GLY A 60 -12.52 0.70 3.07
N ILE A 61 -11.25 0.30 3.24
CA ILE A 61 -10.55 -0.55 2.28
C ILE A 61 -10.12 -1.82 3.01
N ALA A 62 -10.85 -2.90 2.77
CA ALA A 62 -10.48 -4.22 3.19
C ALA A 62 -9.90 -4.97 1.99
N LEU A 63 -8.75 -5.61 2.16
CA LEU A 63 -8.19 -6.53 1.19
C LEU A 63 -8.52 -7.96 1.60
N THR A 64 -8.99 -8.76 0.66
CA THR A 64 -9.29 -10.18 0.87
C THR A 64 -8.12 -11.04 0.40
N GLY A 65 -7.64 -11.94 1.25
CA GLY A 65 -6.50 -12.82 0.95
C GLY A 65 -5.82 -13.37 2.20
N ASP A 66 -4.69 -14.06 2.03
CA ASP A 66 -3.92 -14.66 3.12
C ASP A 66 -2.63 -13.84 3.39
N PRO A 67 -2.46 -13.22 4.57
CA PRO A 67 -1.22 -12.54 4.97
C PRO A 67 0.05 -13.39 4.87
N ALA A 68 -0.06 -14.72 5.00
CA ALA A 68 1.08 -15.62 4.84
C ALA A 68 1.50 -15.78 3.36
N GLU A 69 0.61 -15.47 2.42
CA GLU A 69 0.82 -15.53 0.99
C GLU A 69 0.52 -14.18 0.34
N PRO A 70 1.40 -13.16 0.46
CA PRO A 70 1.10 -11.80 0.03
C PRO A 70 0.76 -11.66 -1.47
N GLY A 71 1.13 -12.65 -2.29
CA GLY A 71 0.71 -12.79 -3.68
C GLY A 71 -0.80 -12.99 -3.91
N THR A 72 -1.57 -13.30 -2.86
CA THR A 72 -3.03 -13.31 -2.92
C THR A 72 -3.61 -11.91 -2.95
N PHE A 73 -2.94 -10.94 -2.32
CA PHE A 73 -3.37 -9.53 -2.34
C PHE A 73 -2.79 -8.77 -3.52
N LEU A 74 -1.51 -8.97 -3.79
CA LEU A 74 -0.74 -8.11 -4.69
C LEU A 74 -0.06 -8.93 -5.78
N ILE A 75 -0.08 -8.40 -6.99
CA ILE A 75 0.72 -8.91 -8.11
C ILE A 75 1.59 -7.79 -8.66
N PRO A 76 2.77 -8.10 -9.23
CA PRO A 76 3.57 -7.11 -9.93
C PRO A 76 2.74 -6.38 -10.99
N ASP A 77 2.88 -5.07 -11.06
CA ASP A 77 2.21 -4.23 -12.05
C ASP A 77 3.10 -4.08 -13.29
N ASP A 78 3.02 -5.06 -14.20
CA ASP A 78 3.83 -5.15 -15.43
C ASP A 78 3.37 -4.16 -16.52
N GLU A 79 3.34 -2.86 -16.21
CA GLU A 79 3.19 -1.84 -17.25
C GLU A 79 4.49 -1.74 -18.07
N ARG A 80 4.40 -2.07 -19.37
CA ARG A 80 5.52 -2.21 -20.32
C ARG A 80 6.47 -1.01 -20.36
N GLU A 81 7.51 -1.02 -19.53
CA GLU A 81 8.73 -0.23 -19.72
C GLU A 81 9.95 -1.14 -19.51
N TRP A 82 10.54 -1.56 -20.63
CA TRP A 82 11.60 -2.58 -20.75
C TRP A 82 12.95 -2.25 -20.07
N THR A 83 13.04 -1.24 -19.21
CA THR A 83 14.33 -0.77 -18.69
C THR A 83 14.35 -0.53 -17.17
N TYR A 84 13.23 -0.63 -16.46
CA TYR A 84 13.20 -0.33 -15.02
C TYR A 84 12.33 -1.30 -14.24
N TRP A 85 12.94 -2.02 -13.28
CA TRP A 85 12.23 -2.77 -12.24
C TRP A 85 11.62 -1.79 -11.23
N ARG A 86 10.57 -1.06 -11.62
CA ARG A 86 9.76 -0.33 -10.64
C ARG A 86 9.07 -1.38 -9.79
N GLY A 87 9.37 -1.42 -8.50
CA GLY A 87 8.81 -2.38 -7.53
C GLY A 87 7.35 -2.05 -7.23
N ASP A 88 6.57 -1.84 -8.28
CA ASP A 88 5.18 -1.44 -8.25
C ASP A 88 4.32 -2.70 -8.27
N TYR A 89 3.21 -2.63 -7.54
CA TYR A 89 2.26 -3.70 -7.39
C TYR A 89 0.86 -3.17 -7.62
N ARG A 90 -0.06 -4.07 -7.94
CA ARG A 90 -1.49 -3.77 -7.96
C ARG A 90 -2.26 -4.83 -7.19
N THR A 91 -3.44 -4.48 -6.69
CA THR A 91 -4.27 -5.44 -5.96
C THR A 91 -4.88 -6.48 -6.90
N ARG A 92 -5.08 -7.68 -6.38
CA ARG A 92 -5.64 -8.83 -7.09
C ARG A 92 -6.90 -9.29 -6.38
N GLY A 93 -7.96 -9.55 -7.15
CA GLY A 93 -9.20 -10.14 -6.61
C GLY A 93 -10.00 -9.22 -5.69
N GLN A 94 -9.74 -7.92 -5.71
CA GLN A 94 -10.41 -6.92 -4.88
C GLN A 94 -11.51 -6.21 -5.67
N ALA A 95 -12.52 -5.67 -4.98
CA ALA A 95 -13.60 -4.92 -5.61
C ALA A 95 -13.11 -3.63 -6.31
N LYS A 96 -11.99 -3.07 -5.84
CA LYS A 96 -11.31 -1.92 -6.42
C LYS A 96 -9.84 -2.25 -6.62
N ASP A 97 -9.34 -1.99 -7.82
CA ASP A 97 -7.91 -2.07 -8.10
C ASP A 97 -7.19 -0.88 -7.46
N ILE A 98 -6.11 -1.16 -6.73
CA ILE A 98 -5.30 -0.18 -6.02
C ILE A 98 -3.86 -0.43 -6.46
N ARG A 99 -3.22 0.61 -6.99
CA ARG A 99 -1.80 0.60 -7.29
C ARG A 99 -1.01 0.89 -6.03
N LEU A 100 0.03 0.11 -5.80
CA LEU A 100 0.97 0.25 -4.70
C LEU A 100 2.35 0.56 -5.29
N ILE A 101 2.94 1.67 -4.86
CA ILE A 101 4.29 2.09 -5.24
C ILE A 101 5.17 2.18 -4.00
N PRO A 102 6.51 2.18 -4.13
CA PRO A 102 7.38 2.50 -3.01
C PRO A 102 6.97 3.80 -2.31
N LEU A 103 6.84 3.78 -0.98
CA LEU A 103 6.36 4.93 -0.20
C LEU A 103 7.16 6.21 -0.44
N HIS A 104 8.47 6.09 -0.70
CA HIS A 104 9.34 7.23 -0.97
C HIS A 104 9.16 7.83 -2.39
N GLU A 105 8.42 7.16 -3.26
CA GLU A 105 8.06 7.65 -4.59
C GLU A 105 6.73 8.40 -4.60
N VAL A 106 5.92 8.28 -3.54
CA VAL A 106 4.68 9.04 -3.39
C VAL A 106 5.00 10.53 -3.25
N ARG A 107 4.25 11.37 -3.95
CA ARG A 107 4.43 12.82 -3.92
C ARG A 107 3.15 13.49 -3.45
N ASP A 108 2.31 13.90 -4.39
CA ASP A 108 1.13 14.72 -4.17
C ASP A 108 -0.17 13.89 -4.17
N GLU A 109 -0.06 12.57 -4.14
CA GLU A 109 -1.18 11.63 -4.09
C GLU A 109 -1.64 11.35 -2.65
N VAL A 110 -2.95 11.15 -2.48
CA VAL A 110 -3.47 10.58 -1.24
C VAL A 110 -3.11 9.10 -1.22
N TYR A 111 -2.49 8.64 -0.13
CA TYR A 111 -2.03 7.26 0.01
C TYR A 111 -2.42 6.64 1.35
N THR A 112 -2.42 5.31 1.40
CA THR A 112 -2.42 4.53 2.65
C THR A 112 -1.27 3.53 2.64
N VAL A 113 -0.72 3.23 3.81
CA VAL A 113 0.29 2.16 3.99
C VAL A 113 -0.34 0.91 4.60
N TYR A 114 -1.36 1.09 5.42
CA TYR A 114 -2.02 0.02 6.15
C TYR A 114 -3.40 -0.27 5.57
N PHE A 115 -3.71 -1.55 5.44
CA PHE A 115 -4.98 -2.06 4.94
C PHE A 115 -5.57 -3.02 5.96
N SER A 116 -6.88 -2.94 6.19
CA SER A 116 -7.57 -4.01 6.90
C SER A 116 -7.61 -5.25 6.01
N VAL A 117 -7.43 -6.43 6.59
CA VAL A 117 -7.48 -7.72 5.88
C VAL A 117 -8.62 -8.57 6.43
N SER A 118 -9.34 -9.24 5.53
CA SER A 118 -10.46 -10.14 5.84
C SER A 118 -10.31 -11.50 5.18
#